data_AF-A0A2V8IPQ9-F1
#
_entry.id   AF-A0A2V8IPQ9-F1
#
_cell.length_a   1.000
_cell.length_b   1.000
_cell.length_c   1.000
_cell.angle_alpha   90.00
_cell.angle_beta   90.00
_cell.angle_gamma   90.00
#
_symmetry.space_group_name_H-M   'P 1'
#
loop_
_entity.id
_entity.type
_entity.pdbx_description
1 polymer ?
#
loop_
_entity_poly.entity_id
_entity_poly.type
_entity_poly.pdbx_seq_one_letter_code
_entity_poly.pdbx_strand_id
1 'polypeptide(L)'
;MLHANRNGFFYVFDRRDGTLLMAKPFVKNLTWAHQIGYDGRPVKLPNQEPTAKGTKVCPSQDGATNWFSPSFNPATGLYYIQTFEKCSIYTKSDSGEWESGKSYLGGSQRTADDPKPERILKAIDIQTGAIAWTLAQPGPAQSWGGTLSTATGLVIFGSDDGALMAADATTGKPLWTFQTNQTWKASPMTYTFDGRQMIAIAAGSNIIAFAIHD
;
A
#
# COMPACT_ATOMS: atom_id res chain seq x y z
N MET A 1 10.71 2.24 14.08
CA MET A 1 9.38 1.87 13.54
C MET A 1 9.36 2.29 12.07
N LEU A 2 8.85 1.44 11.19
CA LEU A 2 8.71 1.71 9.76
C LEU A 2 7.23 1.90 9.45
N HIS A 3 6.85 2.93 8.69
CA HIS A 3 5.46 3.20 8.38
C HIS A 3 5.30 3.82 6.99
N ALA A 4 4.77 3.05 6.03
CA ALA A 4 4.31 3.60 4.76
C ALA A 4 2.86 4.07 4.94
N ASN A 5 2.64 5.38 4.89
CA ASN A 5 1.37 5.99 5.24
C ASN A 5 0.47 6.21 4.01
N ARG A 6 -0.85 6.20 4.23
CA ARG A 6 -1.91 6.65 3.29
C ARG A 6 -1.54 7.94 2.54
N ASN A 7 -0.86 8.86 3.21
CA ASN A 7 -0.51 10.17 2.65
C ASN A 7 0.63 10.15 1.62
N GLY A 8 1.22 8.97 1.32
CA GLY A 8 2.25 8.84 0.28
C GLY A 8 3.69 9.02 0.79
N PHE A 9 3.89 9.19 2.09
CA PHE A 9 5.21 9.24 2.71
C PHE A 9 5.53 7.96 3.51
N PHE A 10 6.77 7.51 3.38
CA PHE A 10 7.38 6.45 4.17
C PHE A 10 8.17 7.08 5.31
N TYR A 11 7.80 6.73 6.53
CA TYR A 11 8.38 7.26 7.75
C TYR A 11 9.23 6.20 8.46
N VAL A 12 10.34 6.64 9.01
CA VAL A 12 11.18 5.88 9.94
C VAL A 12 11.33 6.68 11.21
N PHE A 13 10.97 6.05 12.33
CA PHE A 13 11.09 6.62 13.67
C PHE A 13 12.03 5.78 14.52
N ASP A 14 12.76 6.41 15.45
CA ASP A 14 13.31 5.67 16.58
C ASP A 14 12.13 5.16 17.42
N ARG A 15 12.06 3.83 17.59
CA ARG A 15 10.94 3.21 18.30
C ARG A 15 10.99 3.41 19.82
N ARG A 16 12.10 3.91 20.36
CA ARG A 16 12.31 4.07 21.82
C ARG A 16 11.72 5.38 22.32
N ASP A 17 11.86 6.44 21.53
CA ASP A 17 11.47 7.81 21.92
C ASP A 17 10.56 8.52 20.91
N GLY A 18 10.34 7.95 19.72
CA GLY A 18 9.48 8.52 18.69
C GLY A 18 10.16 9.57 17.80
N THR A 19 11.49 9.76 17.92
CA THR A 19 12.23 10.69 17.06
C THR A 19 12.06 10.35 15.59
N LEU A 20 11.68 11.32 14.76
CA LEU A 20 11.60 11.17 13.31
C LEU A 20 13.02 11.10 12.72
N LEU A 21 13.38 9.94 12.15
CA LEU A 21 14.68 9.71 11.53
C LEU A 21 14.65 9.98 10.03
N MET A 22 13.55 9.64 9.36
CA MET A 22 13.39 9.83 7.92
C MET A 22 11.92 9.93 7.52
N ALA A 23 11.63 10.77 6.52
CA ALA A 23 10.37 10.78 5.80
C ALA A 23 10.63 11.01 4.30
N LYS A 24 10.20 10.07 3.45
CA LYS A 24 10.40 10.14 1.99
C LYS A 24 9.10 9.84 1.24
N PRO A 25 8.75 10.60 0.18
CA PRO A 25 7.64 10.23 -0.68
C PRO A 25 7.93 8.90 -1.37
N PHE A 26 6.93 8.02 -1.49
CA PHE A 26 7.08 6.73 -2.16
C PHE A 26 6.12 6.52 -3.35
N VAL A 27 5.27 7.50 -3.66
CA VAL A 27 4.35 7.50 -4.81
C VAL A 27 4.83 8.43 -5.91
N LYS A 28 4.42 8.15 -7.16
CA LYS A 28 4.77 8.99 -8.33
C LYS A 28 4.06 10.35 -8.24
N ASN A 29 2.76 10.33 -7.93
CA ASN A 29 1.93 11.54 -7.87
C ASN A 29 1.60 11.90 -6.42
N LEU A 30 2.23 12.95 -5.92
CA LEU A 30 2.00 13.49 -4.58
C LEU A 30 1.73 14.99 -4.68
N THR A 31 0.49 15.40 -4.46
CA THR A 31 0.10 16.80 -4.73
C THR A 31 -0.15 17.61 -3.47
N TRP A 32 -0.38 16.97 -2.32
CA TRP A 32 -0.79 17.68 -1.10
C TRP A 32 0.38 18.31 -0.33
N ALA A 33 1.57 17.72 -0.41
CA ALA A 33 2.81 18.20 0.21
C ALA A 33 4.03 17.72 -0.59
N HIS A 34 5.14 18.45 -0.55
CA HIS A 34 6.36 18.05 -1.26
C HIS A 34 7.42 17.41 -0.35
N GLN A 35 7.38 17.68 0.96
CA GLN A 35 8.27 17.07 1.95
C GLN A 35 7.67 17.11 3.36
N ILE A 36 8.29 16.37 4.28
CA ILE A 36 8.09 16.53 5.71
C ILE A 36 9.29 17.33 6.25
N GLY A 37 9.02 18.44 6.93
CA GLY A 37 10.03 19.30 7.53
C GLY A 37 10.75 18.65 8.70
N TYR A 38 11.88 19.24 9.09
CA TYR A 38 12.67 18.79 10.24
C TYR A 38 11.90 18.88 11.57
N ASP A 39 10.86 19.70 11.62
CA ASP A 39 9.91 19.82 12.74
C ASP A 39 8.83 18.72 12.74
N GLY A 40 8.91 17.77 11.80
CA GLY A 40 7.95 16.69 11.61
C GLY A 40 6.64 17.12 10.93
N ARG A 41 6.50 18.39 10.51
CA ARG A 41 5.28 18.89 9.86
C ARG A 41 5.38 18.78 8.33
N PRO A 42 4.30 18.42 7.64
CA PRO A 42 4.31 18.43 6.19
C PRO A 42 4.37 19.85 5.64
N VAL A 43 5.22 20.07 4.63
CA VAL A 43 5.26 21.32 3.87
C VAL A 43 4.23 21.21 2.74
N LYS A 44 3.03 21.73 3.02
CA LYS A 44 1.87 21.65 2.14
C LYS A 44 2.10 22.41 0.83
N LEU A 45 1.60 21.87 -0.26
CA LEU A 45 1.50 22.56 -1.54
C LEU A 45 0.19 23.37 -1.60
N PRO A 46 0.18 24.52 -2.28
CA PRO A 46 -1.01 25.37 -2.39
C PRO A 46 -2.11 24.70 -3.25
N ASN A 47 -3.35 25.18 -3.10
CA ASN A 47 -4.51 24.79 -3.92
C ASN A 47 -4.94 23.32 -3.80
N GLN A 48 -4.69 22.70 -2.63
CA GLN A 48 -5.05 21.30 -2.36
C GLN A 48 -6.29 21.16 -1.46
N GLU A 49 -6.85 22.29 -1.01
CA GLU A 49 -8.08 22.30 -0.22
C GLU A 49 -9.31 21.98 -1.10
N PRO A 50 -10.24 21.12 -0.64
CA PRO A 50 -11.47 20.82 -1.37
C PRO A 50 -12.37 22.06 -1.56
N THR A 51 -12.97 22.18 -2.74
CA THR A 51 -13.98 23.20 -3.08
C THR A 51 -15.30 22.56 -3.47
N ALA A 52 -16.39 23.32 -3.53
CA ALA A 52 -17.67 22.80 -4.03
C ALA A 52 -17.59 22.28 -5.49
N LYS A 53 -16.66 22.84 -6.30
CA LYS A 53 -16.44 22.41 -7.70
C LYS A 53 -15.56 21.17 -7.82
N GLY A 54 -14.84 20.80 -6.77
CA GLY A 54 -13.91 19.68 -6.77
C GLY A 54 -12.44 20.14 -6.85
N THR A 55 -11.58 19.48 -6.08
CA THR A 55 -10.12 19.65 -6.11
C THR A 55 -9.46 18.29 -6.33
N LYS A 56 -8.63 18.14 -7.36
CA LYS A 56 -7.89 16.89 -7.62
C LYS A 56 -6.69 16.81 -6.66
N VAL A 57 -6.61 15.74 -5.87
CA VAL A 57 -5.52 15.50 -4.92
C VAL A 57 -5.02 14.05 -5.04
N CYS A 58 -3.71 13.88 -4.95
CA CYS A 58 -3.01 12.60 -4.94
C CYS A 58 -2.16 12.47 -3.65
N PRO A 59 -2.18 11.32 -2.94
CA PRO A 59 -2.97 10.12 -3.23
C PRO A 59 -4.49 10.29 -3.11
N SER A 60 -5.25 9.33 -3.66
CA SER A 60 -6.71 9.25 -3.54
C SER A 60 -7.16 9.06 -2.09
N GLN A 61 -8.47 9.05 -1.84
CA GLN A 61 -9.00 8.74 -0.51
C GLN A 61 -8.61 7.35 -0.01
N ASP A 62 -8.43 6.38 -0.92
CA ASP A 62 -7.93 5.05 -0.57
C ASP A 62 -6.53 5.13 0.08
N GLY A 63 -5.79 6.21 -0.20
CA GLY A 63 -4.40 6.46 0.16
C GLY A 63 -3.41 5.67 -0.66
N ALA A 64 -2.13 6.02 -0.55
CA ALA A 64 -1.03 5.32 -1.22
C ALA A 64 -0.85 3.88 -0.70
N THR A 65 -1.02 3.68 0.61
CA THR A 65 -1.13 2.39 1.30
C THR A 65 -2.35 2.44 2.22
N ASN A 66 -2.87 1.32 2.72
CA ASN A 66 -3.96 1.34 3.70
C ASN A 66 -3.77 0.23 4.76
N TRP A 67 -4.83 -0.46 5.18
CA TRP A 67 -4.79 -1.50 6.22
C TRP A 67 -4.03 -2.77 5.82
N PHE A 68 -3.76 -2.98 4.53
CA PHE A 68 -3.11 -4.21 4.07
C PHE A 68 -1.67 -4.30 4.58
N SER A 69 -1.32 -5.46 5.14
CA SER A 69 -0.07 -5.64 5.86
C SER A 69 1.13 -5.61 4.91
N PRO A 70 2.14 -4.79 5.21
CA PRO A 70 3.43 -4.88 4.54
C PRO A 70 4.27 -6.02 5.15
N SER A 71 5.39 -6.36 4.50
CA SER A 71 6.35 -7.32 5.03
C SER A 71 7.78 -6.78 4.93
N PHE A 72 8.67 -7.28 5.78
CA PHE A 72 10.07 -6.87 5.85
C PHE A 72 10.97 -8.10 5.74
N ASN A 73 12.06 -8.00 4.97
CA ASN A 73 13.07 -9.04 4.92
C ASN A 73 14.40 -8.50 5.48
N PRO A 74 14.88 -9.01 6.64
CA PRO A 74 16.13 -8.56 7.24
C PRO A 74 17.38 -8.92 6.41
N ALA A 75 17.32 -9.96 5.58
CA ALA A 75 18.47 -10.36 4.75
C ALA A 75 18.71 -9.37 3.60
N THR A 76 17.65 -8.75 3.07
CA THR A 76 17.75 -7.75 2.00
C THR A 76 17.72 -6.30 2.52
N GLY A 77 17.23 -6.09 3.75
CA GLY A 77 16.98 -4.74 4.28
C GLY A 77 15.80 -4.04 3.60
N LEU A 78 14.96 -4.77 2.87
CA LEU A 78 13.87 -4.20 2.09
C LEU A 78 12.51 -4.37 2.78
N TYR A 79 11.69 -3.34 2.65
CA TYR A 79 10.31 -3.26 3.12
C TYR A 79 9.35 -3.29 1.93
N TYR A 80 8.52 -4.32 1.86
CA TYR A 80 7.62 -4.58 0.74
C TYR A 80 6.24 -4.06 1.06
N ILE A 81 5.73 -3.21 0.18
CA ILE A 81 4.43 -2.58 0.33
C ILE A 81 3.64 -2.71 -0.95
N GLN A 82 2.36 -3.02 -0.82
CA GLN A 82 1.44 -2.83 -1.91
C GLN A 82 1.00 -1.37 -1.96
N THR A 83 0.84 -0.78 -3.15
CA THR A 83 0.54 0.65 -3.27
C THR A 83 -0.52 0.94 -4.30
N PHE A 84 -1.28 2.01 -4.06
CA PHE A 84 -2.17 2.62 -5.04
C PHE A 84 -1.51 3.88 -5.60
N GLU A 85 -1.30 3.92 -6.92
CA GLU A 85 -1.07 5.18 -7.64
C GLU A 85 -2.43 5.65 -8.16
N LYS A 86 -3.11 6.45 -7.33
CA LYS A 86 -4.46 6.93 -7.59
C LYS A 86 -4.62 8.36 -7.09
N CYS A 87 -5.54 9.09 -7.70
CA CYS A 87 -5.96 10.40 -7.24
C CYS A 87 -7.49 10.44 -7.07
N SER A 88 -7.97 11.35 -6.23
CA SER A 88 -9.40 11.62 -6.06
C SER A 88 -9.69 13.08 -6.40
N ILE A 89 -10.91 13.35 -6.87
CA ILE A 89 -11.50 14.68 -6.90
C ILE A 89 -12.37 14.81 -5.65
N TYR A 90 -12.02 15.79 -4.82
CA TYR A 90 -12.65 16.08 -3.54
C TYR A 90 -13.58 17.27 -3.64
N THR A 91 -14.85 17.09 -3.33
CA THR A 91 -15.80 18.20 -3.23
C THR A 91 -16.06 18.52 -1.76
N LYS A 92 -16.20 19.81 -1.45
CA LYS A 92 -16.61 20.29 -0.14
C LYS A 92 -18.08 20.68 -0.18
N SER A 93 -18.85 20.27 0.82
CA SER A 93 -20.23 20.70 1.03
C SER A 93 -20.47 21.01 2.50
N ASP A 94 -21.48 21.80 2.80
CA ASP A 94 -21.93 21.96 4.17
C ASP A 94 -22.56 20.65 4.66
N SER A 95 -22.04 20.10 5.75
CA SER A 95 -22.57 18.90 6.41
C SER A 95 -23.67 19.20 7.43
N GLY A 96 -24.00 20.48 7.65
CA GLY A 96 -24.91 20.92 8.69
C GLY A 96 -24.34 20.68 10.09
N GLU A 97 -25.22 20.59 11.08
CA GLU A 97 -24.86 20.27 12.46
C GLU A 97 -24.63 18.76 12.63
N TRP A 98 -23.69 18.39 13.51
CA TRP A 98 -23.43 16.99 13.82
C TRP A 98 -24.60 16.38 14.60
N GLU A 99 -24.97 15.15 14.27
CA GLU A 99 -25.99 14.38 14.97
C GLU A 99 -25.52 12.95 15.25
N SER A 100 -25.74 12.48 16.48
CA SER A 100 -25.36 11.13 16.90
C SER A 100 -26.02 10.06 16.01
N GLY A 101 -25.21 9.10 15.54
CA GLY A 101 -25.66 7.99 14.69
C GLY A 101 -25.80 8.32 13.20
N LYS A 102 -25.63 9.60 12.80
CA LYS A 102 -25.62 10.00 11.39
C LYS A 102 -24.20 10.15 10.85
N SER A 103 -24.06 9.93 9.54
CA SER A 103 -22.81 10.23 8.83
C SER A 103 -22.57 11.74 8.81
N TYR A 104 -21.35 12.17 9.11
CA TYR A 104 -20.98 13.57 9.18
C TYR A 104 -19.76 13.84 8.29
N LEU A 105 -19.99 13.74 6.98
CA LEU A 105 -18.98 13.97 5.95
C LEU A 105 -19.21 15.35 5.33
N GLY A 106 -18.26 16.28 5.51
CA GLY A 106 -18.29 17.66 4.97
C GLY A 106 -18.02 17.77 3.47
N GLY A 107 -18.43 16.77 2.69
CA GLY A 107 -18.10 16.66 1.28
C GLY A 107 -18.19 15.23 0.75
N SER A 108 -17.76 15.06 -0.51
CA SER A 108 -17.65 13.75 -1.14
C SER A 108 -16.36 13.63 -1.95
N GLN A 109 -16.12 12.42 -2.46
CA GLN A 109 -14.96 12.12 -3.28
C GLN A 109 -15.38 11.22 -4.44
N ARG A 110 -14.65 11.31 -5.55
CA ARG A 110 -14.63 10.27 -6.57
C ARG A 110 -13.20 10.03 -7.03
N THR A 111 -12.90 8.84 -7.51
CA THR A 111 -11.64 8.56 -8.20
C THR A 111 -11.52 9.49 -9.41
N ALA A 112 -10.34 10.09 -9.59
CA ALA A 112 -10.03 10.90 -10.76
C ALA A 112 -9.82 9.99 -11.97
N ASP A 113 -10.20 10.46 -13.16
CA ASP A 113 -10.07 9.69 -14.41
C ASP A 113 -8.60 9.60 -14.90
N ASP A 114 -7.79 10.57 -14.49
CA ASP A 114 -6.35 10.65 -14.74
C ASP A 114 -5.60 10.96 -13.43
N PRO A 115 -4.42 10.35 -13.19
CA PRO A 115 -3.88 9.20 -13.91
C PRO A 115 -4.80 7.98 -13.73
N LYS A 116 -4.72 7.04 -14.66
CA LYS A 116 -5.41 5.76 -14.49
C LYS A 116 -4.92 5.09 -13.19
N PRO A 117 -5.84 4.60 -12.34
CA PRO A 117 -5.47 3.87 -11.14
C PRO A 117 -4.53 2.70 -11.40
N GLU A 118 -3.40 2.64 -10.68
CA GLU A 118 -2.48 1.49 -10.71
C GLU A 118 -2.35 0.84 -9.34
N ARG A 119 -2.21 -0.49 -9.31
CA ARG A 119 -1.72 -1.24 -8.16
C ARG A 119 -0.26 -1.59 -8.41
N ILE A 120 0.61 -1.25 -7.48
CA ILE A 120 2.06 -1.48 -7.64
C ILE A 120 2.62 -2.06 -6.33
N LEU A 121 3.30 -3.20 -6.43
CA LEU A 121 4.15 -3.71 -5.36
C LEU A 121 5.48 -2.96 -5.41
N LYS A 122 5.93 -2.41 -4.28
CA LYS A 122 7.19 -1.68 -4.18
C LYS A 122 8.06 -2.27 -3.07
N ALA A 123 9.36 -2.29 -3.31
CA ALA A 123 10.35 -2.51 -2.27
C ALA A 123 11.04 -1.19 -1.91
N ILE A 124 11.08 -0.88 -0.62
CA ILE A 124 11.74 0.31 -0.09
C ILE A 124 12.95 -0.14 0.72
N ASP A 125 14.11 0.43 0.45
CA ASP A 125 15.28 0.31 1.31
C ASP A 125 15.05 1.11 2.60
N ILE A 126 15.12 0.44 3.76
CA ILE A 126 14.73 1.06 5.03
C ILE A 126 15.74 2.08 5.56
N GLN A 127 16.99 2.04 5.08
CA GLN A 127 18.06 2.94 5.52
C GLN A 127 18.02 4.26 4.74
N THR A 128 17.69 4.19 3.46
CA THR A 128 17.73 5.34 2.53
C THR A 128 16.34 5.89 2.19
N GLY A 129 15.29 5.06 2.35
CA GLY A 129 13.93 5.36 1.93
C GLY A 129 13.75 5.33 0.41
N ALA A 130 14.76 4.87 -0.33
CA ALA A 130 14.71 4.77 -1.79
C ALA A 130 13.86 3.56 -2.22
N ILE A 131 13.17 3.73 -3.36
CA ILE A 131 12.50 2.60 -4.02
C ILE A 131 13.56 1.75 -4.72
N ALA A 132 13.79 0.54 -4.22
CA ALA A 132 14.76 -0.39 -4.80
C ALA A 132 14.23 -0.99 -6.12
N TRP A 133 12.95 -1.35 -6.15
CA TRP A 133 12.26 -1.84 -7.34
C TRP A 133 10.75 -1.69 -7.22
N THR A 134 10.07 -1.78 -8.36
CA THR A 134 8.60 -1.75 -8.45
C THR A 134 8.09 -2.84 -9.39
N LEU A 135 6.94 -3.42 -9.07
CA LEU A 135 6.22 -4.35 -9.92
C LEU A 135 4.76 -3.87 -10.07
N ALA A 136 4.44 -3.33 -11.25
CA ALA A 136 3.07 -2.95 -11.59
C ALA A 136 2.20 -4.20 -11.79
N GLN A 137 0.96 -4.15 -11.31
CA GLN A 137 0.00 -5.25 -11.41
C GLN A 137 -1.09 -4.91 -12.43
N PRO A 138 -1.46 -5.86 -13.31
CA PRO A 138 -2.64 -5.69 -14.16
C PRO A 138 -3.90 -5.61 -13.30
N GLY A 139 -4.83 -4.73 -13.63
CA GLY A 139 -6.14 -4.65 -12.98
C GLY A 139 -6.61 -3.23 -12.68
N PRO A 140 -7.83 -3.07 -12.11
CA PRO A 140 -8.48 -1.78 -11.84
C PRO A 140 -7.99 -1.07 -10.56
N ALA A 141 -6.92 -1.57 -9.95
CA ALA A 141 -6.38 -1.19 -8.66
C ALA A 141 -7.39 -1.33 -7.52
N GLN A 142 -8.02 -2.49 -7.37
CA GLN A 142 -9.07 -2.76 -6.37
C GLN A 142 -8.69 -3.84 -5.35
N SER A 143 -7.47 -4.38 -5.42
CA SER A 143 -6.89 -5.30 -4.45
C SER A 143 -6.40 -4.57 -3.21
N TRP A 144 -6.77 -5.11 -2.06
CA TRP A 144 -6.38 -4.67 -0.71
C TRP A 144 -5.71 -5.83 0.03
N GLY A 145 -5.03 -6.71 -0.71
CA GLY A 145 -4.15 -7.72 -0.13
C GLY A 145 -2.82 -7.10 0.29
N GLY A 146 -2.23 -7.66 1.34
CA GLY A 146 -0.89 -7.33 1.81
C GLY A 146 0.18 -8.22 1.19
N THR A 147 1.34 -8.26 1.82
CA THR A 147 2.50 -9.03 1.39
C THR A 147 3.00 -9.96 2.51
N LEU A 148 3.71 -11.01 2.11
CA LEU A 148 4.49 -11.89 2.97
C LEU A 148 5.87 -12.03 2.34
N SER A 149 6.93 -11.85 3.12
CA SER A 149 8.30 -12.15 2.67
C SER A 149 8.88 -13.34 3.44
N THR A 150 9.66 -14.18 2.76
CA THR A 150 10.28 -15.37 3.34
C THR A 150 11.81 -15.26 3.37
N ALA A 151 12.46 -16.04 4.24
CA ALA A 151 13.92 -16.12 4.31
C ALA A 151 14.56 -16.68 3.02
N THR A 152 13.79 -17.42 2.21
CA THR A 152 14.21 -17.94 0.90
C THR A 152 14.25 -16.89 -0.21
N GLY A 153 13.94 -15.63 0.09
CA GLY A 153 13.99 -14.55 -0.88
C GLY A 153 12.74 -14.44 -1.76
N LEU A 154 11.57 -14.85 -1.25
CA LEU A 154 10.29 -14.66 -1.93
C LEU A 154 9.49 -13.52 -1.29
N VAL A 155 8.71 -12.81 -2.12
CA VAL A 155 7.61 -11.93 -1.70
C VAL A 155 6.34 -12.46 -2.33
N ILE A 156 5.40 -12.87 -1.48
CA ILE A 156 4.12 -13.45 -1.84
C ILE A 156 3.03 -12.40 -1.63
N PHE A 157 2.13 -12.25 -2.61
CA PHE A 157 1.09 -11.24 -2.58
C PHE A 157 -0.07 -11.61 -3.52
N GLY A 158 -1.25 -11.08 -3.23
CA GLY A 158 -2.37 -11.11 -4.15
C GLY A 158 -2.27 -10.01 -5.20
N SER A 159 -2.16 -10.39 -6.47
CA SER A 159 -2.16 -9.47 -7.62
C SER A 159 -3.54 -8.92 -7.91
N ASP A 160 -3.59 -7.74 -8.51
CA ASP A 160 -4.83 -7.00 -8.76
C ASP A 160 -5.75 -7.62 -9.82
N ASP A 161 -5.20 -8.48 -10.68
CA ASP A 161 -5.91 -9.34 -11.63
C ASP A 161 -6.46 -10.64 -11.00
N GLY A 162 -6.26 -10.82 -9.70
CA GLY A 162 -6.78 -11.94 -8.92
C GLY A 162 -5.90 -13.19 -8.88
N ALA A 163 -4.65 -13.09 -9.34
CA ALA A 163 -3.65 -14.12 -9.09
C ALA A 163 -3.11 -14.06 -7.65
N LEU A 164 -2.72 -15.20 -7.09
CA LEU A 164 -1.72 -15.25 -6.02
C LEU A 164 -0.35 -15.37 -6.70
N MET A 165 0.59 -14.50 -6.34
CA MET A 165 1.90 -14.44 -6.98
C MET A 165 3.03 -14.55 -5.97
N ALA A 166 4.17 -15.06 -6.42
CA ALA A 166 5.45 -14.94 -5.75
C ALA A 166 6.45 -14.22 -6.68
N ALA A 167 7.17 -13.25 -6.14
CA ALA A 167 8.24 -12.54 -6.82
C ALA A 167 9.56 -12.67 -6.05
N ASP A 168 10.67 -12.54 -6.76
CA ASP A 168 12.00 -12.45 -6.17
C ASP A 168 12.11 -11.20 -5.28
N ALA A 169 12.57 -11.38 -4.04
CA ALA A 169 12.58 -10.34 -3.02
C ALA A 169 13.58 -9.21 -3.29
N THR A 170 14.60 -9.45 -4.12
CA THR A 170 15.67 -8.48 -4.40
C THR A 170 15.40 -7.68 -5.67
N THR A 171 14.70 -8.28 -6.63
CA THR A 171 14.51 -7.72 -7.98
C THR A 171 13.05 -7.42 -8.31
N GLY A 172 12.09 -7.99 -7.59
CA GLY A 172 10.67 -7.90 -7.89
C GLY A 172 10.23 -8.73 -9.10
N LYS A 173 11.13 -9.54 -9.69
CA LYS A 173 10.81 -10.39 -10.84
C LYS A 173 9.75 -11.43 -10.45
N PRO A 174 8.61 -11.54 -11.17
CA PRO A 174 7.66 -12.63 -10.95
C PRO A 174 8.31 -14.00 -11.17
N LEU A 175 8.11 -14.92 -10.22
CA LEU A 175 8.64 -16.28 -10.24
C LEU A 175 7.55 -17.33 -10.38
N TRP A 176 6.37 -17.06 -9.81
CA TRP A 176 5.25 -17.98 -9.80
C TRP A 176 3.92 -17.23 -9.73
N THR A 177 2.90 -17.82 -10.32
CA THR A 177 1.53 -17.31 -10.32
C THR A 177 0.53 -18.46 -10.29
N PHE A 178 -0.57 -18.26 -9.58
CA PHE A 178 -1.73 -19.13 -9.61
C PHE A 178 -3.01 -18.31 -9.62
N GLN A 179 -3.85 -18.52 -10.63
CA GLN A 179 -5.04 -17.71 -10.84
C GLN A 179 -6.18 -18.15 -9.92
N THR A 180 -6.56 -17.28 -8.98
CA THR A 180 -7.70 -17.53 -8.08
C THR A 180 -8.96 -16.79 -8.51
N ASN A 181 -8.83 -15.81 -9.41
CA ASN A 181 -9.88 -14.90 -9.84
C ASN A 181 -10.58 -14.19 -8.66
N GLN A 182 -9.84 -13.90 -7.58
CA GLN A 182 -10.37 -13.22 -6.39
C GLN A 182 -9.86 -11.79 -6.26
N THR A 183 -10.71 -10.88 -5.79
CA THR A 183 -10.26 -9.56 -5.33
C THR A 183 -9.75 -9.65 -3.89
N TRP A 184 -8.45 -9.50 -3.70
CA TRP A 184 -7.82 -9.73 -2.41
C TRP A 184 -8.18 -8.68 -1.36
N LYS A 185 -8.50 -9.14 -0.15
CA LYS A 185 -8.67 -8.30 1.05
C LYS A 185 -7.84 -8.80 2.25
N ALA A 186 -7.23 -9.96 2.11
CA ALA A 186 -6.40 -10.61 3.13
C ALA A 186 -4.92 -10.57 2.74
N SER A 187 -4.06 -10.72 3.73
CA SER A 187 -2.62 -10.87 3.50
C SER A 187 -2.25 -12.36 3.57
N PRO A 188 -1.29 -12.83 2.75
CA PRO A 188 -0.80 -14.20 2.84
C PRO A 188 -0.10 -14.46 4.17
N MET A 189 -0.13 -15.71 4.63
CA MET A 189 0.62 -16.20 5.78
C MET A 189 1.35 -17.51 5.43
N THR A 190 2.31 -17.89 6.27
CA THR A 190 3.03 -19.17 6.15
C THR A 190 3.09 -19.90 7.48
N TYR A 191 3.16 -21.23 7.42
CA TYR A 191 3.30 -22.14 8.54
C TYR A 191 3.93 -23.45 8.07
N THR A 192 4.23 -24.37 8.99
CA THR A 192 4.71 -25.72 8.65
C THR A 192 3.63 -26.75 8.99
N PHE A 193 3.43 -27.71 8.10
CA PHE A 193 2.57 -28.87 8.34
C PHE A 193 3.22 -30.11 7.73
N ASP A 194 3.35 -31.18 8.52
CA ASP A 194 3.93 -32.45 8.07
C ASP A 194 5.31 -32.26 7.41
N GLY A 195 6.19 -31.51 8.10
CA GLY A 195 7.56 -31.20 7.65
C GLY A 195 7.66 -30.22 6.47
N ARG A 196 6.55 -29.80 5.86
CA ARG A 196 6.55 -28.94 4.66
C ARG A 196 6.12 -27.52 4.97
N GLN A 197 6.78 -26.55 4.34
CA GLN A 197 6.36 -25.16 4.41
C GLN A 197 5.08 -24.96 3.59
N MET A 198 4.08 -24.34 4.20
CA MET A 198 2.79 -24.03 3.63
C MET A 198 2.62 -22.52 3.50
N ILE A 199 2.01 -22.07 2.42
CA ILE A 199 1.50 -20.72 2.23
C ILE A 199 -0.02 -20.78 2.24
N ALA A 200 -0.69 -19.97 3.04
CA ALA A 200 -2.15 -19.88 3.07
C ALA A 200 -2.65 -18.45 2.95
N ILE A 201 -3.82 -18.29 2.35
CA ILE A 201 -4.50 -17.00 2.20
C ILE A 201 -6.00 -17.19 2.07
N ALA A 202 -6.78 -16.24 2.62
CA ALA A 202 -8.20 -16.15 2.35
C ALA A 202 -8.43 -15.53 0.96
N ALA A 203 -9.09 -16.29 0.09
CA ALA A 203 -9.39 -15.95 -1.30
C ALA A 203 -10.92 -15.91 -1.45
N GLY A 204 -11.50 -14.73 -1.25
CA GLY A 204 -12.96 -14.57 -1.16
C GLY A 204 -13.52 -15.34 0.05
N SER A 205 -14.45 -16.25 -0.19
CA SER A 205 -15.03 -17.14 0.83
C SER A 205 -14.20 -18.40 1.12
N ASN A 206 -13.10 -18.62 0.39
CA ASN A 206 -12.29 -19.83 0.48
C ASN A 206 -10.99 -19.56 1.23
N ILE A 207 -10.42 -20.59 1.84
CA ILE A 207 -9.03 -20.61 2.30
C ILE A 207 -8.28 -21.56 1.38
N ILE A 208 -7.23 -21.05 0.72
CA ILE A 208 -6.35 -21.85 -0.13
C ILE A 208 -4.99 -22.01 0.55
N ALA A 209 -4.38 -23.17 0.37
CA ALA A 209 -3.05 -23.48 0.89
C ALA A 209 -2.19 -24.15 -0.19
N PHE A 210 -0.92 -23.75 -0.26
CA PHE A 210 0.08 -24.27 -1.20
C PHE A 210 1.27 -24.80 -0.40
N ALA A 211 1.71 -26.02 -0.70
CA ALA A 211 2.99 -26.52 -0.19
C ALA A 211 4.12 -25.98 -1.07
N ILE A 212 5.20 -25.50 -0.46
CA ILE A 212 6.45 -25.21 -1.16
C ILE A 212 7.19 -26.54 -1.31
N HIS A 213 7.50 -26.92 -2.55
CA HIS A 213 8.31 -28.10 -2.84
C HIS A 213 9.78 -27.80 -2.59
N ASP A 214 10.51 -28.82 -2.12
CA ASP A 214 11.97 -28.80 -1.94
C ASP A 214 12.72 -28.62 -3.26
#